data_AF-A0AAQ5XKT3-F1
#
_entry.id   AF-A0AAQ5XKT3-F1
#
_cell.length_a   1.000
_cell.length_b   1.000
_cell.length_c   1.000
_cell.angle_alpha   90.00
_cell.angle_beta   90.00
_cell.angle_gamma   90.00
#
_symmetry.space_group_name_H-M   'P 1'
#
loop_
_entity.id
_entity.type
_entity.pdbx_description
1 polymer ?
#
loop_
_entity_poly.entity_id
_entity_poly.type
_entity_poly.pdbx_seq_one_letter_code
_entity_poly.pdbx_strand_id
1 'polypeptide(L)'
;MVSCAVFLFWIHVLTEGSRGEELPREDVLAWFRQRVLDGLGLEGPPLPGPDGDVAPAGSRHLHQRAPRMSRTTWVSHETRPDQEASQMILFPGSDSSCATSSPGETTNTHFTYHFQPSIDIHATVATSAHLWFHAGEASTANSSSPLFMLTSSQQLLQAAAAPSAISPDGWFTYQLDRSLLTPVAEGPFLLQVHCAACRCQDDQPDKTPFLHIHIRPRGPVRSPRRAAATIPWSPSAVYLLQRPSQERPEHSDCQRAQIEISFEELGWDSWIVHPKVLTFYYCHGNCSAEGRTTAMLGISQCCAPVPGTMKSLKITTTSDGGYSFKYETLPNIIPEECTCI
;
A
#
# COMPACT_ATOMS: atom_id res chain seq x y z
N MET A 1 47.33 15.01 18.22
CA MET A 1 47.53 13.89 17.27
C MET A 1 46.39 12.87 17.38
N VAL A 2 45.13 13.29 17.24
CA VAL A 2 43.94 12.38 17.33
C VAL A 2 42.97 12.62 16.15
N SER A 3 43.38 13.36 15.12
CA SER A 3 42.44 13.79 14.05
C SER A 3 42.56 13.02 12.73
N CYS A 4 43.59 12.19 12.52
CA CYS A 4 43.74 11.42 11.28
C CYS A 4 43.09 10.03 11.33
N ALA A 5 42.90 9.45 12.52
CA ALA A 5 42.35 8.08 12.63
C ALA A 5 40.83 8.02 12.40
N VAL A 6 40.10 9.07 12.75
CA VAL A 6 38.62 9.11 12.64
C VAL A 6 38.18 9.31 11.18
N PHE A 7 38.98 9.98 10.36
CA PHE A 7 38.67 10.19 8.94
C PHE A 7 38.90 8.95 8.07
N LEU A 8 39.81 8.05 8.47
CA LEU A 8 40.03 6.80 7.74
C LEU A 8 38.91 5.78 8.00
N PHE A 9 38.26 5.83 9.17
CA PHE A 9 37.18 4.90 9.52
C PHE A 9 35.87 5.18 8.74
N TRP A 10 35.61 6.44 8.36
CA TRP A 10 34.43 6.80 7.56
C TRP A 10 34.57 6.53 6.05
N ILE A 11 35.80 6.39 5.54
CA ILE A 11 36.02 6.05 4.13
C ILE A 11 35.87 4.54 3.89
N HIS A 12 36.12 3.71 4.92
CA HIS A 12 35.91 2.27 4.82
C HIS A 12 34.43 1.88 4.66
N VAL A 13 33.51 2.54 5.37
CA VAL A 13 32.07 2.23 5.28
C VAL A 13 31.46 2.56 3.91
N LEU A 14 32.04 3.50 3.15
CA LEU A 14 31.60 3.85 1.79
C LEU A 14 32.29 3.04 0.68
N THR A 15 33.34 2.27 1.02
CA THR A 15 34.08 1.43 0.06
C THR A 15 33.80 -0.06 0.23
N GLU A 16 32.99 -0.44 1.22
CA GLU A 16 32.56 -1.83 1.43
C GLU A 16 31.42 -2.28 0.50
N GLY A 17 30.84 -1.37 -0.29
CA GLY A 17 29.76 -1.69 -1.24
C GLY A 17 30.22 -2.34 -2.55
N SER A 18 31.53 -2.49 -2.77
CA SER A 18 32.11 -3.06 -4.01
C SER A 18 33.06 -4.23 -3.75
N ARG A 19 33.07 -4.79 -2.55
CA ARG A 19 33.67 -6.10 -2.31
C ARG A 19 32.62 -7.16 -2.54
N GLY A 20 32.92 -8.13 -3.41
CA GLY A 20 32.08 -9.31 -3.67
C GLY A 20 32.04 -10.27 -2.49
N GLU A 21 31.78 -9.74 -1.30
CA GLU A 21 31.46 -10.50 -0.10
C GLU A 21 29.95 -10.72 -0.09
N GLU A 22 29.53 -11.94 0.25
CA GLU A 22 28.13 -12.35 0.25
C GLU A 22 27.34 -11.39 1.15
N LEU A 23 26.39 -10.65 0.56
CA LEU A 23 25.61 -9.66 1.33
C LEU A 23 24.88 -10.40 2.45
N PRO A 24 25.13 -10.04 3.72
CA PRO A 24 24.45 -10.67 4.84
C PRO A 24 22.94 -10.57 4.66
N ARG A 25 22.24 -11.68 4.91
CA ARG A 25 20.78 -11.75 4.88
C ARG A 25 20.11 -10.57 5.60
N GLU A 26 20.65 -10.22 6.77
CA GLU A 26 20.13 -9.14 7.61
C GLU A 26 20.18 -7.76 6.94
N ASP A 27 21.17 -7.50 6.10
CA ASP A 27 21.28 -6.22 5.39
C ASP A 27 20.21 -6.08 4.31
N VAL A 28 19.92 -7.19 3.60
CA VAL A 28 18.83 -7.25 2.61
C VAL A 28 17.47 -7.06 3.29
N LEU A 29 17.27 -7.71 4.44
CA LEU A 29 16.05 -7.54 5.24
C LEU A 29 15.90 -6.12 5.79
N ALA A 30 16.98 -5.52 6.29
CA ALA A 30 16.97 -4.14 6.79
C ALA A 30 16.62 -3.15 5.68
N TRP A 31 17.25 -3.30 4.50
CA TRP A 31 16.92 -2.49 3.33
C TRP A 31 15.45 -2.67 2.91
N PHE A 32 14.97 -3.92 2.85
CA PHE A 32 13.59 -4.24 2.48
C PHE A 32 12.59 -3.60 3.45
N ARG A 33 12.82 -3.71 4.77
CA ARG A 33 11.97 -3.11 5.80
C ARG A 33 11.84 -1.60 5.59
N GLN A 34 12.98 -0.91 5.48
CA GLN A 34 12.97 0.53 5.28
C GLN A 34 12.23 0.91 3.99
N ARG A 35 12.47 0.19 2.90
CA ARG A 35 11.85 0.49 1.61
C ARG A 35 10.34 0.31 1.61
N VAL A 36 9.83 -0.70 2.32
CA VAL A 36 8.38 -0.93 2.48
C VAL A 36 7.75 0.17 3.33
N LEU A 37 8.34 0.53 4.47
CA LEU A 37 7.84 1.60 5.34
C LEU A 37 7.82 2.95 4.60
N ASP A 38 8.91 3.31 3.94
CA ASP A 38 9.00 4.53 3.13
C ASP A 38 7.96 4.55 2.00
N GLY A 39 7.75 3.39 1.36
CA GLY A 39 6.78 3.22 0.27
C GLY A 39 5.33 3.37 0.73
N LEU A 40 5.03 2.97 1.97
CA LEU A 40 3.72 3.12 2.60
C LEU A 40 3.56 4.47 3.33
N GLY A 41 4.63 5.29 3.42
CA GLY A 41 4.62 6.55 4.15
C GLY A 41 4.56 6.39 5.67
N LEU A 42 5.04 5.26 6.18
CA LEU A 42 5.03 4.93 7.61
C LEU A 42 6.42 5.19 8.21
N GLU A 43 6.48 5.83 9.39
CA GLU A 43 7.75 5.97 10.14
C GLU A 43 8.17 4.68 10.85
N GLY A 44 7.22 3.76 11.06
CA GLY A 44 7.41 2.47 11.70
C GLY A 44 6.17 1.58 11.52
N PRO A 45 6.21 0.31 11.93
CA PRO A 45 5.04 -0.56 11.88
C PRO A 45 3.91 0.03 12.75
N PRO A 46 2.64 -0.03 12.30
CA PRO A 46 1.50 0.43 13.08
C PRO A 46 1.43 -0.38 14.38
N LEU A 47 1.24 0.33 15.50
CA LEU A 47 1.03 -0.33 16.79
C LEU A 47 -0.34 -1.05 16.74
N PRO A 48 -0.44 -2.30 17.25
CA PRO A 48 -1.72 -2.93 17.45
C PRO A 48 -2.57 -2.02 18.37
N GLY A 49 -3.79 -1.70 17.94
CA GLY A 49 -4.71 -0.89 18.76
C GLY A 49 -4.90 -1.52 20.14
N PRO A 50 -4.84 -0.74 21.23
CA PRO A 50 -5.05 -1.27 22.56
C PRO A 50 -6.52 -1.67 22.73
N ASP A 51 -6.74 -2.91 23.13
CA ASP A 51 -7.94 -3.27 23.88
C ASP A 51 -8.05 -2.29 25.07
N GLY A 52 -9.24 -1.72 25.26
CA GLY A 52 -9.44 -0.58 26.14
C GLY A 52 -8.95 -0.83 27.56
N ASP A 53 -7.99 -0.01 28.01
CA ASP A 53 -8.09 0.78 29.24
C ASP A 53 -6.78 1.53 29.56
N VAL A 54 -6.94 2.83 29.86
CA VAL A 54 -6.03 3.75 30.56
C VAL A 54 -4.65 4.03 29.93
N ALA A 55 -4.56 5.19 29.26
CA ALA A 55 -3.30 5.87 28.97
C ALA A 55 -2.62 6.40 30.27
N PRO A 56 -1.28 6.41 30.30
CA PRO A 56 -0.57 7.51 30.92
C PRO A 56 0.27 8.29 29.90
N ALA A 57 0.21 9.61 30.06
CA ALA A 57 0.91 10.58 29.26
C ALA A 57 2.44 10.54 29.47
N GLY A 58 3.16 10.77 28.37
CA GLY A 58 4.42 11.52 28.39
C GLY A 58 5.70 10.71 28.26
N SER A 59 6.22 10.60 27.03
CA SER A 59 7.66 10.69 26.81
C SER A 59 7.94 11.44 25.51
N ARG A 60 8.42 12.69 25.65
CA ARG A 60 8.99 13.46 24.55
C ARG A 60 10.34 12.85 24.20
N HIS A 61 10.39 11.99 23.19
CA HIS A 61 11.67 11.61 22.59
C HIS A 61 12.04 12.62 21.50
N LEU A 62 13.17 13.28 21.74
CA LEU A 62 13.80 14.26 20.86
C LEU A 62 14.04 13.68 19.46
N HIS A 63 13.70 14.50 18.47
CA HIS A 63 13.91 14.29 17.04
C HIS A 63 15.33 13.81 16.71
N GLN A 64 15.47 12.56 16.28
CA GLN A 64 16.65 12.12 15.55
C GLN A 64 16.33 12.19 14.05
N ARG A 65 16.81 13.26 13.43
CA ARG A 65 16.70 13.50 12.00
C ARG A 65 17.54 12.43 11.28
N ALA A 66 16.88 11.41 10.74
CA ALA A 66 17.53 10.43 9.88
C ALA A 66 18.19 11.15 8.68
N PRO A 67 19.43 10.78 8.30
CA PRO A 67 20.10 11.39 7.16
C PRO A 67 19.34 11.03 5.88
N ARG A 68 19.06 12.05 5.06
CA ARG A 68 18.50 11.91 3.72
C ARG A 68 19.50 11.16 2.81
N MET A 69 19.34 9.85 2.69
CA MET A 69 19.80 9.05 1.55
C MET A 69 18.55 8.31 1.06
N SER A 70 17.95 8.71 -0.06
CA SER A 70 18.33 8.14 -1.35
C SER A 70 17.85 9.04 -2.50
N ARG A 71 18.70 9.31 -3.49
CA ARG A 71 18.27 9.79 -4.81
C ARG A 71 17.58 8.63 -5.52
N THR A 72 16.28 8.48 -5.37
CA THR A 72 15.49 7.61 -6.26
C THR A 72 15.40 8.25 -7.64
N THR A 73 15.98 7.59 -8.63
CA THR A 73 15.86 7.93 -10.05
C THR A 73 14.46 7.55 -10.52
N TRP A 74 13.59 8.55 -10.67
CA TRP A 74 12.27 8.34 -11.27
C TRP A 74 12.42 8.39 -12.79
N VAL A 75 12.28 7.23 -13.45
CA VAL A 75 12.01 7.18 -14.88
C VAL A 75 10.54 7.53 -15.06
N SER A 76 10.25 8.60 -15.79
CA SER A 76 8.89 8.97 -16.17
C SER A 76 8.35 7.92 -17.14
N HIS A 77 7.66 6.91 -16.63
CA HIS A 77 6.71 6.17 -17.44
C HIS A 77 5.46 7.03 -17.61
N GLU A 78 5.02 7.14 -18.84
CA GLU A 78 3.68 7.60 -19.21
C GLU A 78 2.67 6.90 -18.28
N THR A 79 2.05 7.68 -17.40
CA THR A 79 1.19 7.20 -16.33
C THR A 79 0.01 6.48 -16.95
N ARG A 80 0.02 5.14 -16.92
CA ARG A 80 -1.16 4.35 -17.28
C ARG A 80 -2.24 4.71 -16.25
N PRO A 81 -3.45 5.16 -16.65
CA PRO A 81 -4.43 5.78 -15.74
C PRO A 81 -4.91 4.90 -14.56
N ASP A 82 -4.67 3.59 -14.61
CA ASP A 82 -5.21 2.59 -13.68
C ASP A 82 -4.34 2.28 -12.45
N GLN A 83 -3.13 2.86 -12.31
CA GLN A 83 -2.13 2.34 -11.35
C GLN A 83 -1.87 3.17 -10.07
N GLU A 84 -2.63 4.23 -9.81
CA GLU A 84 -2.42 5.08 -8.61
C GLU A 84 -3.59 5.12 -7.62
N ALA A 85 -4.66 4.34 -7.84
CA ALA A 85 -5.77 4.24 -6.90
C ALA A 85 -5.59 3.01 -6.00
N SER A 86 -5.22 3.24 -4.74
CA SER A 86 -5.31 2.21 -3.71
C SER A 86 -6.78 1.92 -3.42
N GLN A 87 -7.09 0.69 -3.03
CA GLN A 87 -8.46 0.26 -2.73
C GLN A 87 -8.56 -0.07 -1.25
N MET A 88 -9.73 0.15 -0.66
CA MET A 88 -10.01 -0.19 0.73
C MET A 88 -11.37 -0.90 0.80
N ILE A 89 -11.40 -2.02 1.51
CA ILE A 89 -12.63 -2.75 1.82
C ILE A 89 -12.86 -2.66 3.32
N LEU A 90 -14.03 -2.18 3.72
CA LEU A 90 -14.46 -2.11 5.11
C LEU A 90 -15.59 -3.11 5.35
N PHE A 91 -15.46 -3.87 6.42
CA PHE A 91 -16.53 -4.72 6.93
C PHE A 91 -17.27 -4.03 8.08
N PRO A 92 -18.58 -4.32 8.26
CA PRO A 92 -19.35 -3.76 9.34
C PRO A 92 -18.87 -4.26 10.70
N GLY A 93 -18.96 -3.42 11.72
CA GLY A 93 -18.72 -3.80 13.11
C GLY A 93 -19.80 -4.75 13.66
N SER A 94 -19.49 -5.39 14.80
CA SER A 94 -20.37 -6.36 15.47
C SER A 94 -21.70 -5.78 15.96
N ASP A 95 -21.79 -4.46 16.12
CA ASP A 95 -23.01 -3.76 16.54
C ASP A 95 -24.00 -3.52 15.37
N SER A 96 -23.72 -4.12 14.20
CA SER A 96 -24.64 -4.06 13.06
C SER A 96 -25.92 -4.82 13.38
N SER A 97 -27.05 -4.14 13.17
CA SER A 97 -28.36 -4.68 13.49
C SER A 97 -29.16 -4.87 12.21
N CYS A 98 -29.44 -6.14 11.95
CA CYS A 98 -30.42 -6.61 10.98
C CYS A 98 -31.85 -6.65 11.55
N ALA A 99 -32.08 -6.04 12.72
CA ALA A 99 -33.34 -6.18 13.43
C ALA A 99 -34.53 -5.66 12.62
N THR A 100 -35.43 -6.59 12.29
CA THR A 100 -36.79 -6.28 11.88
C THR A 100 -37.47 -5.64 13.09
N SER A 101 -37.98 -4.42 12.96
CA SER A 101 -38.77 -3.82 14.04
C SER A 101 -39.88 -4.79 14.47
N SER A 102 -40.13 -4.84 15.79
CA SER A 102 -41.11 -5.70 16.44
C SER A 102 -42.46 -5.75 15.70
N PRO A 103 -43.19 -6.87 15.75
CA PRO A 103 -44.46 -7.03 15.03
C PRO A 103 -45.51 -6.09 15.62
N GLY A 104 -45.66 -4.91 15.01
CA GLY A 104 -46.57 -3.86 15.47
C GLY A 104 -46.34 -2.49 14.85
N GLU A 105 -45.13 -2.22 14.33
CA GLU A 105 -44.82 -0.97 13.61
C GLU A 105 -44.66 -1.23 12.11
N THR A 106 -45.43 -0.46 11.34
CA THR A 106 -45.59 -0.49 9.88
C THR A 106 -44.30 -0.69 9.07
N THR A 107 -44.22 -1.82 8.36
CA THR A 107 -43.72 -2.03 6.97
C THR A 107 -42.35 -1.50 6.50
N ASN A 108 -41.49 -0.94 7.35
CA ASN A 108 -40.16 -0.44 6.93
C ASN A 108 -39.02 -1.26 7.53
N THR A 109 -38.69 -2.37 6.88
CA THR A 109 -37.46 -3.12 7.18
C THR A 109 -36.25 -2.30 6.77
N HIS A 110 -35.44 -1.95 7.77
CA HIS A 110 -34.23 -1.16 7.61
C HIS A 110 -33.05 -1.95 8.20
N PHE A 111 -31.92 -1.92 7.51
CA PHE A 111 -30.72 -2.64 7.89
C PHE A 111 -29.63 -1.64 8.20
N THR A 112 -29.03 -1.72 9.39
CA THR A 112 -28.08 -0.72 9.88
C THR A 112 -26.70 -1.33 10.08
N TYR A 113 -25.71 -0.77 9.39
CA TYR A 113 -24.33 -1.23 9.39
C TYR A 113 -23.39 -0.14 9.86
N HIS A 114 -22.58 -0.44 10.87
CA HIS A 114 -21.57 0.48 11.41
C HIS A 114 -20.24 0.26 10.71
N PHE A 115 -19.65 1.33 10.16
CA PHE A 115 -18.34 1.29 9.52
C PHE A 115 -17.36 2.22 10.23
N GLN A 116 -16.15 1.72 10.46
CA GLN A 116 -15.05 2.48 11.05
C GLN A 116 -13.87 2.51 10.07
N PRO A 117 -13.80 3.53 9.19
CA PRO A 117 -12.69 3.67 8.26
C PRO A 117 -11.40 4.01 9.02
N SER A 118 -10.32 3.32 8.69
CA SER A 118 -8.95 3.63 9.13
C SER A 118 -8.19 4.49 8.10
N ILE A 119 -8.90 5.44 7.49
CA ILE A 119 -8.34 6.29 6.44
C ILE A 119 -7.58 7.44 7.10
N ASP A 120 -6.28 7.55 6.83
CA ASP A 120 -5.55 8.78 7.14
C ASP A 120 -6.00 9.89 6.19
N ILE A 121 -6.90 10.73 6.68
CA ILE A 121 -7.44 11.89 5.97
C ILE A 121 -6.38 12.91 5.59
N HIS A 122 -5.22 12.95 6.24
CA HIS A 122 -4.15 13.88 5.89
C HIS A 122 -3.33 13.36 4.72
N ALA A 123 -3.18 12.04 4.60
CA ALA A 123 -2.40 11.39 3.56
C ALA A 123 -3.20 10.95 2.34
N THR A 124 -4.53 10.75 2.44
CA THR A 124 -5.34 10.16 1.37
C THR A 124 -6.69 10.87 1.16
N VAL A 125 -7.27 10.68 -0.02
CA VAL A 125 -8.60 11.18 -0.38
C VAL A 125 -9.41 10.08 -1.06
N ALA A 126 -10.66 9.90 -0.64
CA ALA A 126 -11.60 8.99 -1.29
C ALA A 126 -12.06 9.56 -2.63
N THR A 127 -12.00 8.76 -3.70
CA THR A 127 -12.42 9.13 -5.05
C THR A 127 -13.77 8.54 -5.44
N SER A 128 -14.14 7.40 -4.83
CA SER A 128 -15.45 6.77 -4.97
C SER A 128 -15.69 5.80 -3.82
N ALA A 129 -16.94 5.59 -3.44
CA ALA A 129 -17.33 4.60 -2.45
C ALA A 129 -18.57 3.84 -2.92
N HIS A 130 -18.56 2.52 -2.76
CA HIS A 130 -19.62 1.61 -3.19
C HIS A 130 -19.99 0.66 -2.06
N LEU A 131 -21.24 0.68 -1.61
CA LEU A 131 -21.74 -0.32 -0.68
C LEU A 131 -22.23 -1.53 -1.47
N TRP A 132 -21.73 -2.70 -1.09
CA TRP A 132 -22.21 -4.00 -1.56
C TRP A 132 -23.11 -4.58 -0.48
N PHE A 133 -24.37 -4.80 -0.83
CA PHE A 133 -25.41 -5.30 0.06
C PHE A 133 -26.13 -6.48 -0.58
N HIS A 134 -26.16 -7.63 0.11
CA HIS A 134 -26.83 -8.82 -0.41
C HIS A 134 -28.32 -8.80 -0.03
N ALA A 135 -29.18 -8.55 -1.02
CA ALA A 135 -30.64 -8.42 -0.84
C ALA A 135 -31.38 -9.77 -0.90
N GLY A 136 -30.74 -10.82 -1.42
CA GLY A 136 -31.31 -12.15 -1.63
C GLY A 136 -31.92 -12.37 -3.02
N GLU A 137 -32.11 -13.64 -3.41
CA GLU A 137 -32.55 -14.07 -4.75
C GLU A 137 -33.95 -13.59 -5.20
N ALA A 138 -34.73 -12.95 -4.33
CA ALA A 138 -36.13 -12.59 -4.59
C ALA A 138 -36.38 -11.08 -4.81
N SER A 139 -35.36 -10.22 -4.72
CA SER A 139 -35.56 -8.77 -4.81
C SER A 139 -35.49 -8.27 -6.27
N THR A 140 -36.65 -7.93 -6.83
CA THR A 140 -36.79 -7.38 -8.18
C THR A 140 -36.49 -5.88 -8.22
N ALA A 141 -36.02 -5.37 -9.36
CA ALA A 141 -35.57 -3.99 -9.61
C ALA A 141 -36.59 -2.87 -9.33
N ASN A 142 -37.82 -3.19 -8.93
CA ASN A 142 -38.92 -2.24 -8.76
C ASN A 142 -39.12 -1.73 -7.32
N SER A 143 -38.41 -2.29 -6.33
CA SER A 143 -38.45 -1.75 -4.98
C SER A 143 -37.43 -0.62 -4.84
N SER A 144 -37.91 0.61 -4.69
CA SER A 144 -37.07 1.74 -4.30
C SER A 144 -36.42 1.42 -2.96
N SER A 145 -35.13 1.12 -2.97
CA SER A 145 -34.37 0.85 -1.76
C SER A 145 -33.37 1.98 -1.55
N PRO A 146 -33.72 3.06 -0.85
CA PRO A 146 -32.80 4.14 -0.59
C PRO A 146 -31.77 3.76 0.47
N LEU A 147 -30.57 4.32 0.32
CA LEU A 147 -29.47 4.24 1.27
C LEU A 147 -29.33 5.57 1.99
N PHE A 148 -29.28 5.54 3.31
CA PHE A 148 -28.99 6.69 4.15
C PHE A 148 -27.67 6.50 4.89
N MET A 149 -27.01 7.61 5.20
CA MET A 149 -25.79 7.68 5.98
C MET A 149 -26.04 8.57 7.19
N LEU A 150 -25.71 8.07 8.38
CA LEU A 150 -25.64 8.89 9.60
C LEU A 150 -24.15 9.12 9.93
N THR A 151 -23.73 10.37 9.82
CA THR A 151 -22.35 10.78 10.11
C THR A 151 -22.07 10.80 11.62
N SER A 152 -20.80 10.89 11.99
CA SER A 152 -20.38 11.12 13.39
C SER A 152 -20.95 12.41 14.00
N SER A 153 -21.23 13.41 13.17
CA SER A 153 -21.93 14.65 13.56
C SER A 153 -23.46 14.50 13.71
N GLN A 154 -23.98 13.26 13.68
CA GLN A 154 -25.41 12.93 13.73
C GLN A 154 -26.23 13.55 12.60
N GLN A 155 -25.62 13.80 11.45
CA GLN A 155 -26.32 14.30 10.28
C GLN A 155 -26.79 13.12 9.43
N LEU A 156 -28.11 13.00 9.24
CA LEU A 156 -28.69 12.02 8.35
C LEU A 156 -28.69 12.56 6.92
N LEU A 157 -27.99 11.86 6.03
CA LEU A 157 -27.83 12.20 4.63
C LEU A 157 -28.34 11.06 3.76
N GLN A 158 -29.06 11.37 2.70
CA GLN A 158 -29.38 10.37 1.69
C GLN A 158 -28.12 10.09 0.88
N ALA A 159 -27.64 8.85 0.89
CA ALA A 159 -26.39 8.46 0.26
C ALA A 159 -26.56 7.89 -1.14
N ALA A 160 -27.71 7.25 -1.40
CA ALA A 160 -28.17 6.90 -2.73
C ALA A 160 -29.69 6.76 -2.73
N ALA A 161 -30.36 7.18 -3.80
CA ALA A 161 -31.81 7.02 -3.93
C ALA A 161 -32.23 5.58 -4.24
N ALA A 162 -31.38 4.83 -4.93
CA ALA A 162 -31.59 3.46 -5.37
C ALA A 162 -30.23 2.78 -5.63
N PRO A 163 -30.17 1.44 -5.70
CA PRO A 163 -28.96 0.75 -6.12
C PRO A 163 -28.58 1.11 -7.56
N SER A 164 -27.29 1.32 -7.82
CA SER A 164 -26.74 1.60 -9.15
C SER A 164 -26.63 0.35 -10.01
N ALA A 165 -26.48 -0.82 -9.40
CA ALA A 165 -26.45 -2.10 -10.07
C ALA A 165 -27.09 -3.20 -9.20
N ILE A 166 -27.69 -4.18 -9.86
CA ILE A 166 -28.24 -5.38 -9.24
C ILE A 166 -27.65 -6.58 -9.99
N SER A 167 -27.02 -7.47 -9.24
CA SER A 167 -26.39 -8.67 -9.76
C SER A 167 -27.35 -9.86 -9.67
N PRO A 168 -27.32 -10.83 -10.61
CA PRO A 168 -28.25 -11.97 -10.64
C PRO A 168 -28.14 -12.89 -9.42
N ASP A 169 -27.02 -12.83 -8.70
CA ASP A 169 -26.74 -13.56 -7.46
C ASP A 169 -27.27 -12.83 -6.20
N GLY A 170 -28.01 -11.73 -6.36
CA GLY A 170 -28.70 -11.04 -5.27
C GLY A 170 -27.93 -9.88 -4.63
N TRP A 171 -26.80 -9.45 -5.20
CA TRP A 171 -26.07 -8.27 -4.73
C TRP A 171 -26.61 -6.97 -5.29
N PHE A 172 -26.86 -6.02 -4.40
CA PHE A 172 -27.12 -4.62 -4.71
C PHE A 172 -25.85 -3.82 -4.50
N THR A 173 -25.48 -3.02 -5.50
CA THR A 173 -24.37 -2.07 -5.39
C THR A 173 -24.94 -0.68 -5.32
N TYR A 174 -24.59 0.06 -4.27
CA TYR A 174 -24.94 1.47 -4.12
C TYR A 174 -23.70 2.33 -4.33
N GLN A 175 -23.74 3.21 -5.32
CA GLN A 175 -22.73 4.24 -5.48
C GLN A 175 -23.08 5.43 -4.58
N LEU A 176 -22.18 5.77 -3.65
CA LEU A 176 -22.38 6.89 -2.75
C LEU A 176 -22.19 8.22 -3.49
N ASP A 177 -23.00 9.22 -3.13
CA ASP A 177 -22.86 10.58 -3.63
C ASP A 177 -21.49 11.19 -3.32
N ARG A 178 -20.96 11.98 -4.26
CA ARG A 178 -19.62 12.60 -4.13
C ARG A 178 -19.48 13.50 -2.90
N SER A 179 -20.57 14.14 -2.46
CA SER A 179 -20.61 14.97 -1.25
C SER A 179 -20.33 14.17 0.03
N LEU A 180 -20.53 12.84 0.00
CA LEU A 180 -20.35 11.96 1.15
C LEU A 180 -18.96 11.33 1.25
N LEU A 181 -18.12 11.49 0.22
CA LEU A 181 -16.76 10.93 0.23
C LEU A 181 -15.88 11.55 1.31
N THR A 182 -16.12 12.81 1.67
CA THR A 182 -15.41 13.49 2.77
C THR A 182 -15.85 12.92 4.13
N PRO A 183 -17.16 12.89 4.49
CA PRO A 183 -17.63 12.22 5.70
C PRO A 183 -17.18 10.76 5.84
N VAL A 184 -17.15 10.00 4.74
CA VAL A 184 -16.69 8.60 4.71
C VAL A 184 -15.21 8.47 5.09
N ALA A 185 -14.40 9.50 4.84
CA ALA A 185 -13.00 9.51 5.23
C ALA A 185 -12.79 10.04 6.66
N GLU A 186 -13.65 10.95 7.15
CA GLU A 186 -13.47 11.69 8.40
C GLU A 186 -13.63 10.87 9.68
N GLY A 187 -14.40 9.79 9.67
CA GLY A 187 -14.59 9.00 10.89
C GLY A 187 -15.66 7.93 10.79
N PRO A 188 -16.10 7.35 11.92
CA PRO A 188 -17.13 6.32 11.95
C PRO A 188 -18.48 6.87 11.48
N PHE A 189 -19.23 6.03 10.77
CA PHE A 189 -20.57 6.35 10.29
C PHE A 189 -21.44 5.09 10.22
N LEU A 190 -22.75 5.29 10.17
CA LEU A 190 -23.72 4.23 9.98
C LEU A 190 -24.33 4.33 8.58
N LEU A 191 -24.43 3.20 7.89
CA LEU A 191 -25.19 3.07 6.66
C LEU A 191 -26.49 2.35 6.95
N GLN A 192 -27.61 2.94 6.52
CA GLN A 192 -28.94 2.40 6.70
C GLN A 192 -29.59 2.12 5.35
N VAL A 193 -29.82 0.85 5.03
CA VAL A 193 -30.50 0.40 3.82
C VAL A 193 -31.97 0.21 4.13
N HIS A 194 -32.85 0.92 3.42
CA HIS A 194 -34.30 0.72 3.54
C HIS A 194 -34.73 -0.24 2.43
N CYS A 195 -35.11 -1.46 2.78
CA CYS A 195 -35.56 -2.43 1.78
C CYS A 195 -36.63 -3.35 2.35
N ALA A 196 -37.89 -3.08 1.98
CA ALA A 196 -39.07 -3.84 2.39
C ALA A 196 -39.05 -5.32 1.95
N ALA A 197 -38.41 -5.62 0.82
CA ALA A 197 -38.40 -6.95 0.21
C ALA A 197 -37.16 -7.80 0.58
N CYS A 198 -36.15 -7.19 1.20
CA CYS A 198 -34.88 -7.84 1.49
C CYS A 198 -34.95 -8.66 2.79
N ARG A 199 -34.10 -9.68 2.90
CA ARG A 199 -33.96 -10.51 4.10
C ARG A 199 -32.52 -10.47 4.57
N CYS A 200 -32.31 -10.37 5.88
CA CYS A 200 -30.97 -10.57 6.44
C CYS A 200 -30.56 -12.04 6.42
N GLN A 201 -29.29 -12.26 6.07
CA GLN A 201 -28.62 -13.55 6.04
C GLN A 201 -27.35 -13.45 6.90
N ASP A 202 -27.53 -13.11 8.18
CA ASP A 202 -26.44 -13.00 9.17
C ASP A 202 -25.75 -14.36 9.44
N ASP A 203 -26.37 -15.46 9.00
CA ASP A 203 -25.85 -16.82 9.11
C ASP A 203 -24.80 -17.17 8.04
N GLN A 204 -24.60 -16.32 7.02
CA GLN A 204 -23.72 -16.57 5.89
C GLN A 204 -22.62 -15.49 5.77
N PRO A 205 -21.38 -15.75 6.22
CA PRO A 205 -20.30 -14.76 6.25
C PRO A 205 -19.80 -14.34 4.86
N ASP A 206 -20.03 -15.16 3.84
CA ASP A 206 -19.77 -14.84 2.44
C ASP A 206 -20.73 -13.80 1.85
N LYS A 207 -21.82 -13.49 2.56
CA LYS A 207 -22.85 -12.52 2.18
C LYS A 207 -22.87 -11.28 3.05
N THR A 208 -21.88 -11.13 3.92
CA THR A 208 -21.73 -9.93 4.74
C THR A 208 -21.56 -8.70 3.85
N PRO A 209 -22.34 -7.63 4.06
CA PRO A 209 -22.18 -6.42 3.28
C PRO A 209 -20.83 -5.78 3.56
N PHE A 210 -20.28 -5.10 2.56
CA PHE A 210 -18.99 -4.42 2.69
C PHE A 210 -18.97 -3.12 1.91
N LEU A 211 -18.18 -2.17 2.39
CA LEU A 211 -17.98 -0.89 1.71
C LEU A 211 -16.64 -0.92 0.97
N HIS A 212 -16.71 -0.75 -0.35
CA HIS A 212 -15.55 -0.67 -1.22
C HIS A 212 -15.25 0.78 -1.58
N ILE A 213 -14.10 1.27 -1.13
CA ILE A 213 -13.66 2.66 -1.30
C ILE A 213 -12.42 2.67 -2.19
N HIS A 214 -12.42 3.51 -3.21
CA HIS A 214 -11.22 3.87 -3.93
C HIS A 214 -10.61 5.11 -3.29
N ILE A 215 -9.32 5.04 -2.98
CA ILE A 215 -8.56 6.11 -2.34
C ILE A 215 -7.34 6.46 -3.20
N ARG A 216 -6.94 7.72 -3.15
CA ARG A 216 -5.69 8.18 -3.74
C ARG A 216 -4.86 8.89 -2.69
N PRO A 217 -3.52 8.79 -2.73
CA PRO A 217 -2.67 9.62 -1.91
C PRO A 217 -2.94 11.10 -2.24
N ARG A 218 -3.11 11.92 -1.22
CA ARG A 218 -3.01 13.37 -1.36
C ARG A 218 -1.57 13.64 -1.74
N GLY A 219 -1.33 13.94 -3.02
CA GLY A 219 0.00 14.31 -3.49
C GLY A 219 0.60 15.38 -2.58
N PRO A 220 1.93 15.40 -2.39
CA PRO A 220 2.54 16.26 -1.38
C PRO A 220 2.11 17.72 -1.61
N VAL A 221 1.55 18.36 -0.56
CA VAL A 221 1.00 19.74 -0.56
C VAL A 221 2.03 20.78 -1.03
N ARG A 222 3.31 20.41 -0.96
CA ARG A 222 4.35 21.00 -1.79
C ARG A 222 4.86 19.90 -2.69
N SER A 223 4.75 20.11 -4.01
CA SER A 223 5.65 19.42 -4.92
C SER A 223 7.05 19.51 -4.29
N PRO A 224 7.78 18.39 -4.13
CA PRO A 224 9.21 18.51 -3.96
C PRO A 224 9.61 19.43 -5.10
N ARG A 225 10.13 20.64 -4.78
CA ARG A 225 10.77 21.49 -5.79
C ARG A 225 11.53 20.52 -6.64
N ARG A 226 11.20 20.45 -7.94
CA ARG A 226 11.76 19.51 -8.90
C ARG A 226 13.27 19.70 -8.91
N ALA A 227 13.96 19.19 -7.90
CA ALA A 227 15.34 18.78 -7.96
C ALA A 227 15.27 17.41 -8.62
N ALA A 228 14.77 17.45 -9.86
CA ALA A 228 15.15 16.56 -10.90
C ALA A 228 16.68 16.71 -11.02
N ALA A 229 17.41 15.98 -10.18
CA ALA A 229 18.48 15.18 -10.75
C ALA A 229 17.83 13.98 -11.46
N THR A 230 16.84 14.26 -12.32
CA THR A 230 16.48 13.40 -13.44
C THR A 230 17.71 13.52 -14.31
N ILE A 231 18.67 12.61 -14.14
CA ILE A 231 19.52 12.26 -15.26
C ILE A 231 18.49 11.83 -16.31
N PRO A 232 18.26 12.60 -17.39
CA PRO A 232 17.33 12.20 -18.41
C PRO A 232 18.08 11.11 -19.16
N TRP A 233 17.99 9.88 -18.65
CA TRP A 233 18.46 8.72 -19.38
C TRP A 233 17.66 8.73 -20.67
N SER A 234 18.32 9.12 -21.76
CA SER A 234 17.68 9.03 -23.07
C SER A 234 17.34 7.56 -23.31
N PRO A 235 16.29 7.24 -24.09
CA PRO A 235 16.00 5.86 -24.48
C PRO A 235 17.25 5.14 -25.03
N SER A 236 18.14 5.89 -25.69
CA SER A 236 19.45 5.41 -26.17
C SER A 236 20.43 5.09 -25.04
N ALA A 237 20.47 5.87 -23.96
CA ALA A 237 21.31 5.58 -22.81
C ALA A 237 20.82 4.31 -22.09
N VAL A 238 19.49 4.14 -21.93
CA VAL A 238 18.90 2.90 -21.39
C VAL A 238 19.28 1.70 -22.26
N TYR A 239 19.20 1.83 -23.59
CA TYR A 239 19.61 0.78 -24.52
C TYR A 239 21.11 0.41 -24.40
N LEU A 240 21.97 1.38 -24.12
CA LEU A 240 23.40 1.13 -23.89
C LEU A 240 23.65 0.39 -22.56
N LEU A 241 22.86 0.66 -21.51
CA LEU A 241 22.91 -0.08 -20.25
C LEU A 241 22.32 -1.50 -20.37
N GLN A 242 21.33 -1.66 -21.25
CA GLN A 242 20.69 -2.94 -21.58
C GLN A 242 21.54 -3.82 -22.52
N ARG A 243 22.60 -3.28 -23.13
CA ARG A 243 23.46 -4.06 -24.04
C ARG A 243 24.26 -5.08 -23.21
N PRO A 244 24.01 -6.40 -23.38
CA PRO A 244 24.82 -7.40 -22.70
C PRO A 244 26.27 -7.28 -23.18
N SER A 245 27.24 -7.34 -22.25
CA SER A 245 28.64 -7.49 -22.64
C SER A 245 28.77 -8.78 -23.46
N GLN A 246 29.34 -8.67 -24.66
CA GLN A 246 29.43 -9.79 -25.61
C GLN A 246 30.37 -10.91 -25.13
N GLU A 247 31.17 -10.64 -24.10
CA GLU A 247 32.01 -11.61 -23.42
C GLU A 247 31.22 -12.23 -22.26
N ARG A 248 30.99 -13.54 -22.32
CA ARG A 248 30.52 -14.35 -21.19
C ARG A 248 31.75 -14.69 -20.34
N PRO A 249 31.91 -14.15 -19.12
CA PRO A 249 32.90 -14.67 -18.19
C PRO A 249 32.34 -15.93 -17.53
N GLU A 250 33.21 -16.89 -17.25
CA GLU A 250 32.83 -18.21 -16.73
C GLU A 250 32.29 -18.21 -15.30
N HIS A 251 32.25 -17.11 -14.55
CA HIS A 251 31.50 -16.98 -13.29
C HIS A 251 30.90 -15.56 -13.23
N SER A 252 29.66 -15.43 -12.74
CA SER A 252 28.77 -14.28 -12.86
C SER A 252 29.23 -13.02 -12.09
N ASP A 253 29.79 -12.03 -12.80
CA ASP A 253 30.15 -10.70 -12.25
C ASP A 253 28.97 -10.00 -11.57
N CYS A 254 27.79 -9.94 -12.19
CA CYS A 254 26.59 -9.32 -11.60
C CYS A 254 25.38 -10.19 -11.91
N GLN A 255 24.64 -10.57 -10.88
CA GLN A 255 23.52 -11.49 -10.98
C GLN A 255 22.32 -11.03 -10.16
N ARG A 256 21.15 -11.56 -10.53
CA ARG A 256 19.93 -11.40 -9.77
C ARG A 256 19.84 -12.52 -8.75
N ALA A 257 20.06 -12.17 -7.49
CA ALA A 257 19.90 -13.06 -6.35
C ALA A 257 18.44 -13.05 -5.86
N GLN A 258 18.08 -14.05 -5.06
CA GLN A 258 16.76 -14.17 -4.46
C GLN A 258 16.85 -14.53 -2.98
N ILE A 259 15.86 -14.10 -2.23
CA ILE A 259 15.68 -14.41 -0.82
C ILE A 259 14.20 -14.58 -0.54
N GLU A 260 13.86 -15.54 0.31
CA GLU A 260 12.51 -15.66 0.84
C GLU A 260 12.39 -14.82 2.11
N ILE A 261 11.40 -13.92 2.11
CA ILE A 261 11.08 -13.02 3.21
C ILE A 261 9.70 -13.39 3.74
N SER A 262 9.64 -13.79 5.01
CA SER A 262 8.38 -13.96 5.73
C SER A 262 8.05 -12.67 6.47
N PHE A 263 6.84 -12.14 6.33
CA PHE A 263 6.46 -10.94 7.08
C PHE A 263 6.35 -11.19 8.59
N GLU A 264 6.18 -12.45 9.01
CA GLU A 264 6.27 -12.86 10.42
C GLU A 264 7.69 -12.68 10.97
N GLU A 265 8.73 -12.95 10.18
CA GLU A 265 10.13 -12.78 10.62
C GLU A 265 10.51 -11.30 10.77
N LEU A 266 9.76 -10.41 10.11
CA LEU A 266 9.89 -8.96 10.26
C LEU A 266 9.06 -8.43 11.44
N GLY A 267 8.25 -9.28 12.08
CA GLY A 267 7.27 -8.91 13.11
C GLY A 267 6.09 -8.12 12.56
N TRP A 268 5.73 -8.31 11.29
CA TRP A 268 4.71 -7.55 10.56
C TRP A 268 3.49 -8.38 10.16
N ASP A 269 3.38 -9.62 10.63
CA ASP A 269 2.26 -10.53 10.35
C ASP A 269 0.91 -10.03 10.87
N SER A 270 0.92 -9.18 11.90
CA SER A 270 -0.25 -8.58 12.53
C SER A 270 -0.94 -7.52 11.67
N TRP A 271 -0.21 -6.86 10.76
CA TRP A 271 -0.71 -5.73 9.98
C TRP A 271 -0.49 -5.89 8.46
N ILE A 272 0.45 -6.73 8.02
CA ILE A 272 0.56 -7.18 6.63
C ILE A 272 -0.18 -8.52 6.48
N VAL A 273 -1.32 -8.45 5.83
CA VAL A 273 -2.23 -9.58 5.63
C VAL A 273 -1.80 -10.41 4.44
N HIS A 274 -1.40 -9.76 3.34
CA HIS A 274 -0.97 -10.44 2.12
C HIS A 274 0.14 -9.65 1.39
N PRO A 275 1.16 -10.30 0.84
CA PRO A 275 1.47 -11.74 0.98
C PRO A 275 2.06 -12.06 2.37
N LYS A 276 1.99 -13.32 2.81
CA LYS A 276 2.63 -13.78 4.06
C LYS A 276 4.11 -14.10 3.87
N VAL A 277 4.46 -14.65 2.71
CA VAL A 277 5.84 -14.91 2.28
C VAL A 277 6.02 -14.32 0.89
N LEU A 278 7.18 -13.70 0.67
CA LEU A 278 7.56 -13.08 -0.60
C LEU A 278 8.94 -13.59 -1.03
N THR A 279 9.06 -14.08 -2.26
CA THR A 279 10.35 -14.25 -2.92
C THR A 279 10.82 -12.89 -3.42
N PHE A 280 11.73 -12.26 -2.68
CA PHE A 280 12.30 -10.97 -3.03
C PHE A 280 13.57 -11.18 -3.86
N TYR A 281 13.74 -10.37 -4.90
CA TYR A 281 14.92 -10.40 -5.76
C TYR A 281 15.76 -9.16 -5.54
N TYR A 282 17.07 -9.28 -5.66
CA TYR A 282 18.00 -8.16 -5.55
C TYR A 282 19.21 -8.37 -6.47
N CYS A 283 19.89 -7.28 -6.82
CA CYS A 283 21.10 -7.35 -7.63
C CYS A 283 22.32 -7.52 -6.73
N HIS A 284 23.16 -8.49 -7.05
CA HIS A 284 24.36 -8.81 -6.29
C HIS A 284 25.48 -9.31 -7.21
N GLY A 285 26.70 -8.88 -6.93
CA GLY A 285 27.89 -9.34 -7.62
C GLY A 285 28.97 -8.26 -7.72
N ASN A 286 30.15 -8.69 -8.16
CA ASN A 286 31.31 -7.85 -8.39
C ASN A 286 31.44 -7.38 -9.85
N CYS A 287 31.42 -6.07 -10.07
CA CYS A 287 31.59 -5.45 -11.39
C CYS A 287 33.01 -4.96 -11.70
N SER A 288 34.03 -5.42 -10.97
CA SER A 288 35.42 -4.93 -11.06
C SER A 288 36.35 -5.72 -12.00
N ALA A 289 35.81 -6.54 -12.92
CA ALA A 289 36.63 -7.37 -13.81
C ALA A 289 37.68 -6.54 -14.60
N GLU A 290 38.95 -6.97 -14.55
CA GLU A 290 40.15 -6.29 -15.10
C GLU A 290 40.13 -6.06 -16.63
N GLY A 291 39.14 -6.58 -17.35
CA GLY A 291 38.96 -6.40 -18.80
C GLY A 291 38.05 -5.24 -19.22
N ARG A 292 37.41 -4.53 -18.28
CA ARG A 292 36.45 -3.46 -18.63
C ARG A 292 37.16 -2.11 -18.81
N THR A 293 36.92 -1.46 -19.94
CA THR A 293 37.47 -0.12 -20.27
C THR A 293 37.17 0.93 -19.19
N THR A 294 36.06 0.79 -18.47
CA THR A 294 35.66 1.66 -17.35
C THR A 294 36.56 1.52 -16.13
N ALA A 295 36.98 0.30 -15.78
CA ALA A 295 37.90 0.05 -14.69
C ALA A 295 39.30 0.62 -15.01
N MET A 296 39.74 0.52 -16.28
CA MET A 296 40.96 1.18 -16.76
C MET A 296 40.90 2.72 -16.69
N LEU A 297 39.71 3.31 -16.74
CA LEU A 297 39.48 4.75 -16.58
C LEU A 297 39.28 5.17 -15.12
N GLY A 298 39.42 4.25 -14.16
CA GLY A 298 39.19 4.52 -12.74
C GLY A 298 37.73 4.74 -12.36
N ILE A 299 36.78 4.33 -13.22
CA ILE A 299 35.34 4.44 -12.97
C ILE A 299 34.86 3.13 -12.35
N SER A 300 34.41 3.18 -11.10
CA SER A 300 33.82 2.02 -10.42
C SER A 300 32.38 1.77 -10.92
N GLN A 301 32.12 0.56 -11.41
CA GLN A 301 30.79 0.08 -11.75
C GLN A 301 30.16 -0.66 -10.58
N CYS A 302 28.84 -0.55 -10.43
CA CYS A 302 28.08 -1.27 -9.40
C CYS A 302 27.11 -2.27 -10.03
N CYS A 303 26.87 -3.40 -9.36
CA CYS A 303 25.81 -4.33 -9.76
C CYS A 303 24.46 -3.74 -9.33
N ALA A 304 23.65 -3.31 -10.30
CA ALA A 304 22.44 -2.54 -10.04
C ALA A 304 21.31 -2.93 -11.00
N PRO A 305 20.05 -2.64 -10.64
CA PRO A 305 18.91 -2.95 -11.51
C PRO A 305 18.91 -2.12 -12.78
N VAL A 306 18.49 -2.73 -13.89
CA VAL A 306 18.29 -2.00 -15.15
C VAL A 306 17.12 -1.02 -14.99
N PRO A 307 17.30 0.27 -15.30
CA PRO A 307 16.20 1.24 -15.25
C PRO A 307 15.05 0.81 -16.17
N GLY A 308 13.83 0.79 -15.63
CA GLY A 308 12.61 0.40 -16.36
C GLY A 308 12.26 -1.09 -16.29
N THR A 309 13.13 -1.95 -15.76
CA THR A 309 12.84 -3.38 -15.54
C THR A 309 12.52 -3.68 -14.07
N MET A 310 12.01 -2.69 -13.33
CA MET A 310 11.64 -2.88 -11.93
C MET A 310 10.16 -3.15 -11.81
N LYS A 311 9.82 -4.20 -11.05
CA LYS A 311 8.47 -4.62 -10.74
C LYS A 311 8.00 -4.01 -9.42
N SER A 312 6.68 -3.80 -9.36
CA SER A 312 5.99 -3.29 -8.17
C SER A 312 5.59 -4.43 -7.23
N LEU A 313 5.56 -4.17 -5.93
CA LEU A 313 5.08 -5.09 -4.91
C LEU A 313 3.66 -4.70 -4.49
N LYS A 314 2.73 -5.66 -4.49
CA LYS A 314 1.36 -5.46 -3.99
C LYS A 314 1.27 -5.96 -2.56
N ILE A 315 0.73 -5.13 -1.67
CA ILE A 315 0.58 -5.45 -0.25
C ILE A 315 -0.86 -5.15 0.16
N THR A 316 -1.43 -6.04 0.95
CA THR A 316 -2.68 -5.81 1.69
C THR A 316 -2.35 -5.58 3.15
N THR A 317 -2.73 -4.42 3.68
CA THR A 317 -2.51 -4.03 5.07
C THR A 317 -3.81 -3.91 5.85
N THR A 318 -3.73 -4.03 7.17
CA THR A 318 -4.80 -3.73 8.12
C THR A 318 -4.21 -2.97 9.30
N SER A 319 -4.94 -2.00 9.85
CA SER A 319 -4.51 -1.22 11.03
C SER A 319 -5.42 -1.41 12.24
N ASP A 320 -6.54 -2.09 12.07
CA ASP A 320 -7.62 -2.21 13.07
C ASP A 320 -7.90 -3.67 13.45
N GLY A 321 -6.99 -4.59 13.13
CA GLY A 321 -7.15 -6.00 13.49
C GLY A 321 -8.11 -6.77 12.57
N GLY A 322 -8.38 -6.26 11.36
CA GLY A 322 -9.09 -6.99 10.31
C GLY A 322 -10.49 -6.46 9.98
N TYR A 323 -10.88 -5.28 10.46
CA TYR A 323 -12.13 -4.64 10.04
C TYR A 323 -11.96 -3.86 8.73
N SER A 324 -10.74 -3.38 8.46
CA SER A 324 -10.36 -2.71 7.22
C SER A 324 -9.16 -3.39 6.56
N PHE A 325 -9.28 -3.54 5.24
CA PHE A 325 -8.21 -4.05 4.39
C PHE A 325 -7.89 -3.02 3.32
N LYS A 326 -6.63 -2.60 3.27
CA LYS A 326 -6.13 -1.62 2.30
C LYS A 326 -5.19 -2.31 1.32
N TYR A 327 -5.46 -2.17 0.04
CA TYR A 327 -4.68 -2.72 -1.06
C TYR A 327 -3.80 -1.63 -1.65
N GLU A 328 -2.50 -1.81 -1.54
CA GLU A 328 -1.51 -0.83 -1.95
C GLU A 328 -0.48 -1.45 -2.89
N THR A 329 0.07 -0.63 -3.78
CA THR A 329 1.12 -1.04 -4.72
C THR A 329 2.35 -0.17 -4.51
N LEU A 330 3.45 -0.79 -4.09
CA LEU A 330 4.76 -0.16 -3.95
C LEU A 330 5.51 -0.23 -5.28
N PRO A 331 5.71 0.89 -5.99
CA PRO A 331 6.34 0.88 -7.29
C PRO A 331 7.85 0.68 -7.21
N ASN A 332 8.42 0.06 -8.25
CA ASN A 332 9.86 -0.02 -8.50
C ASN A 332 10.67 -0.51 -7.28
N ILE A 333 10.32 -1.67 -6.74
CA ILE A 333 10.98 -2.25 -5.56
C ILE A 333 11.69 -3.59 -5.85
N ILE A 334 11.19 -4.38 -6.81
CA ILE A 334 11.77 -5.69 -7.16
C ILE A 334 12.45 -5.58 -8.53
N PRO A 335 13.74 -5.86 -8.67
CA PRO A 335 14.43 -5.85 -9.95
C PRO A 335 14.14 -7.11 -10.77
N GLU A 336 13.85 -6.96 -12.07
CA GLU A 336 13.74 -8.08 -13.02
C GLU A 336 15.08 -8.39 -13.71
N GLU A 337 15.90 -7.36 -13.96
CA GLU A 337 17.21 -7.47 -14.60
C GLU A 337 18.28 -6.70 -13.82
N CYS A 338 19.51 -7.22 -13.81
CA CYS A 338 20.66 -6.66 -13.13
C CYS A 338 21.84 -6.52 -14.10
N THR A 339 22.59 -5.42 -13.99
CA THR A 339 23.74 -5.12 -14.85
C THR A 339 24.79 -4.31 -14.09
N CYS A 340 26.00 -4.25 -14.64
CA CYS A 340 27.09 -3.42 -14.12
C CYS A 340 27.04 -2.03 -14.75
N ILE A 341 26.72 -1.01 -13.96
CA ILE A 341 26.52 0.37 -14.43
C ILE A 341 27.19 1.42 -13.55
#